data_AF-A0A445M5Z5-F1
#
_entry.id   AF-A0A445M5Z5-F1
#
_cell.length_a   1.000
_cell.length_b   1.000
_cell.length_c   1.000
_cell.angle_alpha   90.00
_cell.angle_beta   90.00
_cell.angle_gamma   90.00
#
_symmetry.space_group_name_H-M   'P 1'
#
loop_
_entity.id
_entity.type
_entity.pdbx_description
1 polymer ?
#
loop_
_entity_poly.entity_id
_entity_poly.type
_entity_poly.pdbx_seq_one_letter_code
_entity_poly.pdbx_strand_id
1 'polypeptide(L)'
;MTVSSENGVSSGQSSLTGLAPLEAVLFDIDGTLCDSDPLHYYAFREMLLEIGFNGGVPISEEFFIDTVAGKHNDDIALVLFPGDLERGLKFVDDKEAMFRRLAAEQLKPLNGLDKVRKWIENHGLKRAAVTNAPRANAELMISILGLSDFFDAVIIGGECEHAKPHPDPYLKGLEALKASKDHTFVFEDSVSGIKAGVAAGMPVIGLATRNPENLLMEAKPAFLIKDYEDPKLLAAEQLKPLKGLDKVRKWVENRGLKRAAVTNAPRENAELMISKLGLSNFFEAVIIGGECDHAKPHPDPYLKGLEALKASKDHTFVFEDSVSGILLSSTRIKLQIFYFPRTL
;
A
#
# COMPACT_ATOMS: atom_id res chain seq x y z
N MET A 1 7.49 -55.90 -15.19
CA MET A 1 8.67 -55.05 -14.95
C MET A 1 8.19 -53.60 -15.05
N THR A 2 7.78 -53.00 -13.93
CA THR A 2 8.50 -51.93 -13.16
C THR A 2 8.64 -50.63 -13.98
N VAL A 3 7.78 -49.60 -13.82
CA VAL A 3 7.64 -48.55 -12.76
C VAL A 3 8.72 -47.44 -12.82
N SER A 4 8.24 -46.17 -12.85
CA SER A 4 8.83 -44.90 -12.31
C SER A 4 10.09 -44.33 -13.00
N SER A 5 10.49 -43.04 -12.96
CA SER A 5 9.96 -41.70 -12.59
C SER A 5 11.11 -40.68 -12.79
N GLU A 6 10.80 -39.38 -12.67
CA GLU A 6 11.67 -38.27 -12.19
C GLU A 6 12.51 -37.37 -13.15
N ASN A 7 12.14 -36.07 -13.06
CA ASN A 7 12.94 -34.87 -12.78
C ASN A 7 14.22 -34.54 -13.56
N GLY A 8 14.19 -33.34 -14.16
CA GLY A 8 15.38 -32.57 -14.53
C GLY A 8 15.18 -31.10 -14.21
N VAL A 9 15.52 -30.70 -12.97
CA VAL A 9 15.82 -29.32 -12.59
C VAL A 9 17.24 -29.01 -13.10
N SER A 10 17.43 -27.92 -13.84
CA SER A 10 18.76 -27.36 -14.11
C SER A 10 18.83 -25.89 -13.70
N SER A 11 19.71 -25.65 -12.75
CA SER A 11 20.16 -24.40 -12.14
C SER A 11 20.96 -23.48 -13.06
N GLY A 12 20.88 -22.16 -12.80
CA GLY A 12 21.86 -21.13 -13.18
C GLY A 12 21.15 -19.92 -13.84
N GLN A 13 21.19 -18.68 -13.33
CA GLN A 13 22.15 -18.02 -12.46
C GLN A 13 21.45 -17.00 -11.55
N SER A 14 21.95 -16.92 -10.32
CA SER A 14 21.68 -15.90 -9.31
C SER A 14 22.14 -14.50 -9.76
N SER A 15 21.30 -13.49 -9.60
CA SER A 15 21.66 -12.08 -9.75
C SER A 15 20.99 -11.26 -8.65
N LEU A 16 21.79 -10.75 -7.71
CA LEU A 16 21.70 -9.56 -6.82
C LEU A 16 20.36 -8.92 -6.36
N THR A 17 19.17 -9.43 -6.68
CA THR A 17 17.86 -8.81 -6.35
C THR A 17 17.29 -9.20 -4.98
N GLY A 18 18.15 -9.64 -4.07
CA GLY A 18 17.72 -10.28 -2.83
C GLY A 18 16.82 -9.40 -1.98
N LEU A 19 17.08 -8.09 -1.88
CA LEU A 19 16.07 -7.11 -1.50
C LEU A 19 15.47 -6.68 -2.79
N ALA A 20 14.25 -7.06 -3.06
CA ALA A 20 13.62 -6.36 -4.14
C ALA A 20 13.33 -4.93 -3.63
N PRO A 21 13.97 -3.91 -4.21
CA PRO A 21 13.59 -2.54 -3.95
C PRO A 21 12.13 -2.37 -4.40
N LEU A 22 11.44 -1.41 -3.79
CA LEU A 22 10.15 -0.99 -4.32
C LEU A 22 10.31 -0.67 -5.83
N GLU A 23 9.42 -1.19 -6.67
CA GLU A 23 9.48 -1.04 -8.12
C GLU A 23 8.45 -0.03 -8.63
N ALA A 24 7.27 -0.02 -8.03
CA ALA A 24 6.16 0.78 -8.51
C ALA A 24 5.23 1.29 -7.41
N VAL A 25 4.48 2.34 -7.74
CA VAL A 25 3.39 2.87 -6.93
C VAL A 25 2.17 3.10 -7.83
N LEU A 26 1.01 2.59 -7.43
CA LEU A 26 -0.24 2.89 -8.12
C LEU A 26 -1.07 3.87 -7.29
N PHE A 27 -1.74 4.76 -7.99
CA PHE A 27 -2.54 5.82 -7.39
C PHE A 27 -3.97 5.71 -7.89
N ASP A 28 -4.94 5.75 -7.00
CA ASP A 28 -6.25 6.29 -7.38
C ASP A 28 -6.16 7.81 -7.69
N ILE A 29 -7.22 8.39 -8.25
CA ILE A 29 -7.25 9.80 -8.67
C ILE A 29 -8.14 10.63 -7.76
N ASP A 30 -9.44 10.33 -7.74
CA ASP A 30 -10.44 11.06 -6.96
C ASP A 30 -10.24 10.86 -5.47
N GLY A 31 -10.24 11.93 -4.68
CA GLY A 31 -9.94 11.86 -3.24
C GLY A 31 -8.51 11.43 -2.88
N THR A 32 -7.70 11.02 -3.86
CA THR A 32 -6.33 10.51 -3.70
C THR A 32 -5.27 11.50 -4.21
N LEU A 33 -5.40 12.00 -5.44
CA LEU A 33 -4.51 13.06 -5.96
C LEU A 33 -5.05 14.46 -5.62
N CYS A 34 -6.36 14.58 -5.53
CA CYS A 34 -7.07 15.82 -5.28
C CYS A 34 -8.39 15.55 -4.54
N ASP A 35 -8.87 16.53 -3.78
CA ASP A 35 -10.20 16.50 -3.16
C ASP A 35 -11.26 16.93 -4.19
N SER A 36 -11.73 15.99 -5.02
CA SER A 36 -12.70 16.21 -6.11
C SER A 36 -14.17 16.07 -5.66
N ASP A 37 -14.41 15.40 -4.54
CA ASP A 37 -15.75 15.14 -3.98
C ASP A 37 -16.63 16.40 -3.83
N PRO A 38 -16.13 17.56 -3.32
CA PRO A 38 -16.93 18.76 -3.24
C PRO A 38 -17.48 19.24 -4.59
N LEU A 39 -16.71 19.05 -5.67
CA LEU A 39 -17.12 19.44 -7.02
C LEU A 39 -18.13 18.44 -7.60
N HIS A 40 -17.94 17.15 -7.35
CA HIS A 40 -18.91 16.12 -7.70
C HIS A 40 -20.24 16.32 -6.97
N TYR A 41 -20.20 16.53 -5.66
CA TYR A 41 -21.38 16.81 -4.85
C TYR A 41 -22.13 18.03 -5.37
N TYR A 42 -21.42 19.13 -5.64
CA TYR A 42 -22.04 20.34 -6.20
C TYR A 42 -22.71 20.05 -7.55
N ALA A 43 -22.02 19.37 -8.47
CA ALA A 43 -22.58 19.05 -9.80
C ALA A 43 -23.84 18.18 -9.69
N PHE A 44 -23.81 17.12 -8.87
CA PHE A 44 -24.99 16.29 -8.62
C PHE A 44 -26.12 17.08 -7.98
N ARG A 45 -25.83 17.89 -6.95
CA ARG A 45 -26.84 18.66 -6.23
C ARG A 45 -27.59 19.62 -7.14
N GLU A 46 -26.87 20.40 -7.94
CA GLU A 46 -27.49 21.38 -8.84
C GLU A 46 -28.28 20.69 -9.95
N MET A 47 -27.71 19.68 -10.60
CA MET A 47 -28.41 19.01 -11.71
C MET A 47 -29.61 18.18 -11.27
N LEU A 48 -29.56 17.54 -10.11
CA LEU A 48 -30.72 16.86 -9.54
C LEU A 48 -31.83 17.86 -9.17
N LEU A 49 -31.46 19.03 -8.64
CA LEU A 49 -32.41 20.10 -8.33
C LEU A 49 -33.10 20.63 -9.60
N GLU A 50 -32.34 20.85 -10.68
CA GLU A 50 -32.86 21.34 -11.96
C GLU A 50 -33.95 20.45 -12.56
N ILE A 51 -33.82 19.12 -12.41
CA ILE A 51 -34.81 18.17 -12.92
C ILE A 51 -35.95 17.88 -11.93
N GLY A 52 -35.99 18.58 -10.79
CA GLY A 52 -37.01 18.40 -9.76
C GLY A 52 -36.90 17.09 -8.98
N PHE A 53 -35.71 16.48 -8.93
CA PHE A 53 -35.48 15.28 -8.11
C PHE A 53 -35.83 15.55 -6.65
N ASN A 54 -36.28 14.52 -5.92
CA ASN A 54 -36.68 14.64 -4.52
C ASN A 54 -37.71 15.76 -4.26
N GLY A 55 -38.63 15.98 -5.21
CA GLY A 55 -39.64 17.04 -5.12
C GLY A 55 -39.08 18.47 -5.19
N GLY A 56 -37.88 18.63 -5.77
CA GLY A 56 -37.19 19.93 -5.84
C GLY A 56 -36.44 20.31 -4.57
N VAL A 57 -36.21 19.36 -3.66
CA VAL A 57 -35.36 19.56 -2.47
C VAL A 57 -33.93 19.09 -2.80
N PRO A 58 -32.90 19.94 -2.63
CA PRO A 58 -31.51 19.55 -2.88
C PRO A 58 -31.09 18.31 -2.06
N ILE A 59 -30.28 17.44 -2.66
CA ILE A 59 -29.68 16.31 -1.93
C ILE A 59 -28.72 16.81 -0.83
N SER A 60 -28.60 16.04 0.25
CA SER A 60 -27.62 16.29 1.31
C SER A 60 -26.25 15.69 0.97
N GLU A 61 -25.21 16.11 1.70
CA GLU A 61 -23.89 15.46 1.64
C GLU A 61 -23.95 14.00 2.10
N GLU A 62 -24.77 13.68 3.11
CA GLU A 62 -24.98 12.30 3.57
C GLU A 62 -25.55 11.41 2.45
N PHE A 63 -26.55 11.92 1.71
CA PHE A 63 -27.07 11.22 0.53
C PHE A 63 -25.99 11.00 -0.52
N PHE A 64 -25.15 12.02 -0.78
CA PHE A 64 -24.05 11.90 -1.73
C PHE A 64 -23.04 10.82 -1.30
N ILE A 65 -22.64 10.80 -0.04
CA ILE A 65 -21.71 9.80 0.51
C ILE A 65 -22.31 8.38 0.36
N ASP A 66 -23.57 8.20 0.76
CA ASP A 66 -24.20 6.88 0.76
C ASP A 66 -24.57 6.37 -0.64
N THR A 67 -24.89 7.28 -1.55
CA THR A 67 -25.49 6.95 -2.85
C THR A 67 -24.52 7.08 -4.00
N VAL A 68 -23.55 7.99 -3.93
CA VAL A 68 -22.75 8.46 -5.07
C VAL A 68 -21.25 8.25 -4.87
N ALA A 69 -20.69 8.69 -3.73
CA ALA A 69 -19.25 8.70 -3.51
C ALA A 69 -18.61 7.31 -3.70
N GLY A 70 -17.53 7.23 -4.49
CA GLY A 70 -16.78 6.01 -4.76
C GLY A 70 -17.51 4.91 -5.56
N LYS A 71 -18.73 5.17 -6.08
CA LYS A 71 -19.51 4.23 -6.90
C LYS A 71 -19.35 4.50 -8.40
N HIS A 72 -19.70 3.50 -9.21
CA HIS A 72 -19.73 3.63 -10.66
C HIS A 72 -20.90 4.46 -11.14
N ASN A 73 -20.69 5.16 -12.25
CA ASN A 73 -21.74 5.95 -12.90
C ASN A 73 -22.96 5.10 -13.28
N ASP A 74 -22.76 3.83 -13.68
CA ASP A 74 -23.85 2.91 -14.01
C ASP A 74 -24.68 2.56 -12.78
N ASP A 75 -24.03 2.28 -11.64
CA ASP A 75 -24.71 2.02 -10.37
C ASP A 75 -25.46 3.26 -9.88
N ILE A 76 -24.84 4.44 -10.01
CA ILE A 76 -25.46 5.72 -9.66
C ILE A 76 -26.69 5.98 -10.55
N ALA A 77 -26.58 5.74 -11.86
CA ALA A 77 -27.69 5.87 -12.80
C ALA A 77 -28.87 4.97 -12.41
N LEU A 78 -28.60 3.71 -12.06
CA LEU A 78 -29.62 2.75 -11.62
C LEU A 78 -30.32 3.18 -10.33
N VAL A 79 -29.57 3.72 -9.36
CA VAL A 79 -30.13 4.15 -8.07
C VAL A 79 -30.92 5.45 -8.20
N LEU A 80 -30.44 6.42 -8.99
CA LEU A 80 -31.11 7.71 -9.15
C LEU A 80 -32.33 7.65 -10.08
N PHE A 81 -32.31 6.76 -11.08
CA PHE A 81 -33.37 6.63 -12.09
C PHE A 81 -33.85 5.17 -12.21
N PRO A 82 -34.45 4.61 -11.15
CA PRO A 82 -34.90 3.23 -11.16
C PRO A 82 -35.97 3.01 -12.25
N GLY A 83 -35.68 2.09 -13.18
CA GLY A 83 -36.58 1.76 -14.30
C GLY A 83 -36.38 2.61 -15.56
N ASP A 84 -35.45 3.56 -15.56
CA ASP A 84 -35.12 4.40 -16.72
C ASP A 84 -33.60 4.58 -16.84
N LEU A 85 -32.91 3.48 -17.14
CA LEU A 85 -31.45 3.42 -17.21
C LEU A 85 -30.88 4.35 -18.28
N GLU A 86 -31.56 4.49 -19.44
CA GLU A 86 -31.10 5.38 -20.51
C GLU A 86 -31.05 6.83 -20.02
N ARG A 87 -32.10 7.30 -19.35
CA ARG A 87 -32.11 8.63 -18.74
C ARG A 87 -31.04 8.76 -17.65
N GLY A 88 -30.87 7.75 -16.82
CA GLY A 88 -29.85 7.75 -15.77
C GLY A 88 -28.42 7.87 -16.32
N LEU A 89 -28.09 7.10 -17.35
CA LEU A 89 -26.79 7.14 -18.02
C LEU A 89 -26.54 8.49 -18.69
N LYS A 90 -27.56 9.06 -19.34
CA LYS A 90 -27.46 10.40 -19.90
C LYS A 90 -27.21 11.45 -18.80
N PHE A 91 -27.93 11.36 -17.68
CA PHE A 91 -27.80 12.29 -16.57
C PHE A 91 -26.38 12.28 -15.98
N VAL A 92 -25.81 11.08 -15.74
CA VAL A 92 -24.45 10.99 -15.19
C VAL A 92 -23.40 11.51 -16.18
N ASP A 93 -23.56 11.30 -17.49
CA ASP A 93 -22.65 11.86 -18.51
C ASP A 93 -22.71 13.40 -18.55
N ASP A 94 -23.92 13.98 -18.56
CA ASP A 94 -24.12 15.43 -18.46
C ASP A 94 -23.51 15.99 -17.16
N LYS A 95 -23.61 15.24 -16.05
CA LYS A 95 -22.98 15.58 -14.76
C LYS A 95 -21.48 15.58 -14.86
N GLU A 96 -20.88 14.60 -15.53
CA GLU A 96 -19.43 14.64 -15.75
C GLU A 96 -19.00 15.84 -16.60
N ALA A 97 -19.80 16.25 -17.58
CA ALA A 97 -19.52 17.47 -18.33
C ALA A 97 -19.55 18.72 -17.43
N MET A 98 -20.48 18.81 -16.48
CA MET A 98 -20.50 19.87 -15.48
C MET A 98 -19.30 19.80 -14.54
N PHE A 99 -18.97 18.62 -14.02
CA PHE A 99 -17.79 18.40 -13.17
C PHE A 99 -16.52 18.88 -13.87
N ARG A 100 -16.29 18.51 -15.14
CA ARG A 100 -15.11 18.93 -15.90
C ARG A 100 -14.98 20.45 -16.00
N ARG A 101 -16.09 21.19 -16.15
CA ARG A 101 -16.08 22.66 -16.13
C ARG A 101 -15.66 23.21 -14.77
N LEU A 102 -16.19 22.66 -13.67
CA LEU A 102 -15.85 23.08 -12.31
C LEU A 102 -14.40 22.75 -11.95
N ALA A 103 -13.95 21.55 -12.30
CA ALA A 103 -12.60 21.07 -12.02
C ALA A 103 -11.53 21.96 -12.68
N ALA A 104 -11.77 22.41 -13.91
CA ALA A 104 -10.86 23.29 -14.65
C ALA A 104 -10.55 24.61 -13.91
N GLU A 105 -11.43 25.07 -13.02
CA GLU A 105 -11.29 26.33 -12.29
C GLU A 105 -10.87 26.15 -10.82
N GLN A 106 -11.26 25.04 -10.19
CA GLN A 106 -11.27 24.93 -8.73
C GLN A 106 -10.44 23.76 -8.18
N LEU A 107 -10.05 22.80 -9.00
CA LEU A 107 -9.37 21.58 -8.54
C LEU A 107 -7.98 21.91 -7.97
N LYS A 108 -7.66 21.30 -6.82
CA LYS A 108 -6.38 21.46 -6.14
C LYS A 108 -5.80 20.10 -5.75
N PRO A 109 -4.46 19.94 -5.79
CA PRO A 109 -3.83 18.72 -5.30
C PRO A 109 -4.01 18.58 -3.79
N LEU A 110 -3.97 17.35 -3.30
CA LEU A 110 -3.84 17.10 -1.86
C LEU A 110 -2.51 17.61 -1.32
N ASN A 111 -2.52 18.05 -0.06
CA ASN A 111 -1.34 18.55 0.63
C ASN A 111 -0.24 17.49 0.65
N GLY A 112 0.99 17.90 0.30
CA GLY A 112 2.16 17.02 0.29
C GLY A 112 2.32 16.11 -0.93
N LEU A 113 1.38 16.13 -1.90
CA LEU A 113 1.49 15.30 -3.11
C LEU A 113 2.79 15.57 -3.88
N ASP A 114 3.27 16.82 -3.90
CA ASP A 114 4.54 17.19 -4.55
C ASP A 114 5.76 16.53 -3.88
N LYS A 115 5.73 16.32 -2.56
CA LYS A 115 6.79 15.65 -1.80
C LYS A 115 6.85 14.17 -2.16
N VAL A 116 5.69 13.51 -2.22
CA VAL A 116 5.58 12.10 -2.63
C VAL A 116 5.98 11.92 -4.09
N ARG A 117 5.54 12.82 -4.97
CA ARG A 117 5.97 12.87 -6.38
C ARG A 117 7.51 12.93 -6.49
N LYS A 118 8.15 13.89 -5.84
CA LYS A 118 9.61 14.04 -5.87
C LYS A 118 10.32 12.81 -5.30
N TRP A 119 9.79 12.24 -4.21
CA TRP A 119 10.32 11.02 -3.63
C TRP A 119 10.26 9.86 -4.63
N ILE A 120 9.14 9.66 -5.32
CA ILE A 120 8.98 8.65 -6.37
C ILE A 120 9.95 8.87 -7.54
N GLU A 121 10.06 10.10 -8.05
CA GLU A 121 10.97 10.45 -9.14
C GLU A 121 12.43 10.20 -8.75
N ASN A 122 12.85 10.61 -7.54
CA ASN A 122 14.22 10.41 -7.05
C ASN A 122 14.60 8.93 -6.87
N HIS A 123 13.62 8.07 -6.62
CA HIS A 123 13.83 6.62 -6.49
C HIS A 123 13.60 5.86 -7.81
N GLY A 124 13.25 6.57 -8.89
CA GLY A 124 13.03 5.96 -10.21
C GLY A 124 11.88 4.95 -10.24
N LEU A 125 10.86 5.13 -9.37
CA LEU A 125 9.75 4.19 -9.29
C LEU A 125 8.79 4.41 -10.46
N LYS A 126 8.30 3.30 -11.00
CA LYS A 126 7.24 3.30 -12.00
C LYS A 126 5.92 3.71 -11.36
N ARG A 127 5.01 4.33 -12.10
CA ARG A 127 3.71 4.71 -11.56
C ARG A 127 2.58 4.65 -12.56
N ALA A 128 1.42 4.21 -12.08
CA ALA A 128 0.18 4.24 -12.84
C ALA A 128 -0.92 4.93 -12.03
N ALA A 129 -1.78 5.67 -12.72
CA ALA A 129 -3.07 6.07 -12.18
C ALA A 129 -4.10 4.98 -12.49
N VAL A 130 -4.94 4.63 -11.53
CA VAL A 130 -5.97 3.60 -11.65
C VAL A 130 -7.25 4.14 -11.04
N THR A 131 -8.28 4.40 -11.83
CA THR A 131 -9.52 5.03 -11.35
C THR A 131 -10.76 4.36 -11.91
N ASN A 132 -11.90 4.51 -11.23
CA ASN A 132 -13.23 4.20 -11.79
C ASN A 132 -13.83 5.37 -12.58
N ALA A 133 -13.27 6.57 -12.47
CA ALA A 133 -13.74 7.74 -13.20
C ALA A 133 -13.59 7.55 -14.72
N PRO A 134 -14.48 8.15 -15.53
CA PRO A 134 -14.34 8.13 -16.98
C PRO A 134 -13.00 8.73 -17.44
N ARG A 135 -12.46 8.19 -18.53
CA ARG A 135 -11.16 8.61 -19.10
C ARG A 135 -11.01 10.14 -19.22
N ALA A 136 -12.01 10.82 -19.74
CA ALA A 136 -11.99 12.28 -19.92
C ALA A 136 -11.83 13.05 -18.60
N ASN A 137 -12.38 12.53 -17.50
CA ASN A 137 -12.22 13.13 -16.18
C ASN A 137 -10.82 12.84 -15.61
N ALA A 138 -10.38 11.58 -15.72
CA ALA A 138 -9.05 11.16 -15.27
C ALA A 138 -7.94 12.00 -15.93
N GLU A 139 -7.96 12.09 -17.26
CA GLU A 139 -6.96 12.84 -18.04
C GLU A 139 -7.01 14.34 -17.75
N LEU A 140 -8.21 14.91 -17.58
CA LEU A 140 -8.37 16.31 -17.20
C LEU A 140 -7.75 16.60 -15.83
N MET A 141 -8.08 15.80 -14.82
CA MET A 141 -7.56 16.00 -13.46
C MET A 141 -6.04 15.84 -13.42
N ILE A 142 -5.50 14.78 -14.03
CA ILE A 142 -4.05 14.57 -14.15
C ILE A 142 -3.38 15.79 -14.82
N SER A 143 -3.99 16.32 -15.89
CA SER A 143 -3.47 17.50 -16.59
C SER A 143 -3.47 18.76 -15.73
N ILE A 144 -4.58 19.07 -15.05
CA ILE A 144 -4.71 20.26 -14.19
C ILE A 144 -3.69 20.22 -13.04
N LEU A 145 -3.46 19.03 -12.49
CA LEU A 145 -2.50 18.81 -11.40
C LEU A 145 -1.04 18.83 -11.87
N GLY A 146 -0.77 18.98 -13.18
CA GLY A 146 0.59 18.99 -13.73
C GLY A 146 1.29 17.63 -13.65
N LEU A 147 0.52 16.55 -13.79
CA LEU A 147 0.96 15.16 -13.66
C LEU A 147 0.89 14.38 -14.99
N SER A 148 0.66 15.04 -16.13
CA SER A 148 0.57 14.37 -17.44
C SER A 148 1.80 13.54 -17.79
N ASP A 149 3.00 14.07 -17.51
CA ASP A 149 4.27 13.35 -17.73
C ASP A 149 4.73 12.56 -16.49
N PHE A 150 3.92 12.58 -15.42
CA PHE A 150 4.23 11.82 -14.23
C PHE A 150 3.88 10.35 -14.48
N PHE A 151 2.65 10.00 -14.84
CA PHE A 151 2.26 8.58 -14.93
C PHE A 151 2.76 7.87 -16.19
N ASP A 152 3.25 6.64 -16.03
CA ASP A 152 3.63 5.76 -17.15
C ASP A 152 2.38 5.14 -17.82
N ALA A 153 1.29 5.00 -17.05
CA ALA A 153 0.02 4.47 -17.52
C ALA A 153 -1.17 5.07 -16.76
N VAL A 154 -2.32 5.15 -17.45
CA VAL A 154 -3.61 5.52 -16.86
C VAL A 154 -4.61 4.41 -17.16
N ILE A 155 -5.05 3.72 -16.11
CA ILE A 155 -5.97 2.60 -16.16
C ILE A 155 -7.36 3.07 -15.73
N ILE A 156 -8.34 2.83 -16.61
CA ILE A 156 -9.74 3.17 -16.38
C ILE A 156 -10.49 1.88 -16.05
N GLY A 157 -11.16 1.86 -14.89
CA GLY A 157 -11.90 0.70 -14.39
C GLY A 157 -13.02 0.28 -15.33
N GLY A 158 -13.75 1.26 -15.89
CA GLY A 158 -14.79 1.00 -16.90
C GLY A 158 -14.29 0.46 -18.24
N GLU A 159 -12.96 0.41 -18.45
CA GLU A 159 -12.31 -0.20 -19.63
C GLU A 159 -11.63 -1.54 -19.28
N CYS A 160 -11.84 -2.04 -18.06
CA CYS A 160 -11.42 -3.36 -17.62
C CYS A 160 -12.61 -4.34 -17.69
N GLU A 161 -12.34 -5.63 -17.58
CA GLU A 161 -13.41 -6.64 -17.54
C GLU A 161 -14.34 -6.40 -16.33
N HIS A 162 -13.73 -6.12 -15.18
CA HIS A 162 -14.43 -5.67 -13.99
C HIS A 162 -13.73 -4.44 -13.41
N ALA A 163 -14.52 -3.51 -12.90
CA ALA A 163 -13.99 -2.34 -12.24
C ALA A 163 -13.85 -2.55 -10.71
N LYS A 164 -13.29 -1.57 -9.99
CA LYS A 164 -13.16 -1.67 -8.51
C LYS A 164 -14.57 -1.86 -7.92
N PRO A 165 -14.79 -2.78 -6.95
CA PRO A 165 -13.80 -3.38 -6.05
C PRO A 165 -13.08 -4.63 -6.56
N HIS A 166 -13.29 -5.05 -7.82
CA HIS A 166 -12.55 -6.15 -8.41
C HIS A 166 -11.06 -5.75 -8.58
N PRO A 167 -10.09 -6.69 -8.43
CA PRO A 167 -8.68 -6.37 -8.55
C PRO A 167 -8.19 -6.05 -9.98
N ASP A 168 -8.98 -6.33 -11.03
CA ASP A 168 -8.54 -6.21 -12.43
C ASP A 168 -7.89 -4.86 -12.79
N PRO A 169 -8.42 -3.69 -12.39
CA PRO A 169 -7.80 -2.42 -12.75
C PRO A 169 -6.38 -2.28 -12.17
N TYR A 170 -6.16 -2.79 -10.96
CA TYR A 170 -4.85 -2.80 -10.31
C TYR A 170 -3.90 -3.84 -10.92
N LEU A 171 -4.40 -5.03 -11.26
CA LEU A 171 -3.62 -6.06 -11.95
C LEU A 171 -3.19 -5.59 -13.35
N LYS A 172 -4.08 -4.91 -14.08
CA LYS A 172 -3.78 -4.28 -15.37
C LYS A 172 -2.76 -3.16 -15.24
N GLY A 173 -2.80 -2.41 -14.13
CA GLY A 173 -1.76 -1.44 -13.79
C GLY A 173 -0.38 -2.11 -13.61
N LEU A 174 -0.30 -3.22 -12.87
CA LEU A 174 0.94 -3.99 -12.73
C LEU A 174 1.46 -4.51 -14.07
N GLU A 175 0.57 -5.01 -14.93
CA GLU A 175 0.91 -5.47 -16.28
C GLU A 175 1.48 -4.33 -17.13
N ALA A 176 0.82 -3.17 -17.15
CA ALA A 176 1.26 -2.00 -17.91
C ALA A 176 2.64 -1.51 -17.44
N LEU A 177 2.89 -1.53 -16.13
CA LEU A 177 4.19 -1.15 -15.55
C LEU A 177 5.25 -2.25 -15.67
N LYS A 178 4.86 -3.51 -15.98
CA LYS A 178 5.73 -4.69 -15.89
C LYS A 178 6.41 -4.74 -14.51
N ALA A 179 5.61 -4.65 -13.45
CA ALA A 179 6.04 -4.63 -12.05
C ALA A 179 5.43 -5.80 -11.26
N SER A 180 6.13 -6.24 -10.22
CA SER A 180 5.61 -7.27 -9.31
C SER A 180 4.70 -6.66 -8.25
N LYS A 181 3.57 -7.32 -7.96
CA LYS A 181 2.69 -6.95 -6.82
C LYS A 181 3.44 -6.96 -5.48
N ASP A 182 4.48 -7.79 -5.35
CA ASP A 182 5.26 -7.92 -4.12
C ASP A 182 6.22 -6.73 -3.91
N HIS A 183 6.40 -5.88 -4.94
CA HIS A 183 7.28 -4.70 -4.94
C HIS A 183 6.50 -3.44 -5.34
N THR A 184 5.21 -3.44 -5.04
CA THR A 184 4.29 -2.38 -5.43
C THR A 184 3.33 -2.11 -4.29
N PHE A 185 2.98 -0.84 -4.08
CA PHE A 185 1.90 -0.47 -3.17
C PHE A 185 0.94 0.52 -3.84
N VAL A 186 -0.23 0.69 -3.23
CA VAL A 186 -1.33 1.51 -3.74
C VAL A 186 -1.63 2.67 -2.79
N PHE A 187 -1.90 3.87 -3.31
CA PHE A 187 -2.61 4.93 -2.60
C PHE A 187 -4.08 4.97 -3.04
N GLU A 188 -5.00 4.99 -2.07
CA GLU A 188 -6.46 4.92 -2.28
C GLU A 188 -7.22 5.66 -1.19
N ASP A 189 -8.37 6.25 -1.49
CA ASP A 189 -9.20 6.93 -0.50
C ASP A 189 -10.55 6.23 -0.24
N SER A 190 -10.89 5.23 -1.06
CA SER A 190 -12.23 4.63 -1.12
C SER A 190 -12.25 3.18 -0.61
N VAL A 191 -13.38 2.76 -0.04
CA VAL A 191 -13.57 1.38 0.42
C VAL A 191 -13.48 0.39 -0.74
N SER A 192 -14.10 0.73 -1.89
CA SER A 192 -14.10 -0.11 -3.09
C SER A 192 -12.68 -0.27 -3.64
N GLY A 193 -11.93 0.83 -3.67
CA GLY A 193 -10.56 0.85 -4.15
C GLY A 193 -9.55 0.17 -3.24
N ILE A 194 -9.65 0.36 -1.91
CA ILE A 194 -8.83 -0.41 -0.96
C ILE A 194 -9.09 -1.91 -1.11
N LYS A 195 -10.37 -2.33 -1.23
CA LYS A 195 -10.71 -3.74 -1.47
C LYS A 195 -10.07 -4.27 -2.75
N ALA A 196 -10.07 -3.49 -3.83
CA ALA A 196 -9.44 -3.88 -5.09
C ALA A 196 -7.92 -4.05 -4.97
N GLY A 197 -7.23 -3.10 -4.33
CA GLY A 197 -5.77 -3.18 -4.12
C GLY A 197 -5.36 -4.35 -3.23
N VAL A 198 -6.11 -4.59 -2.15
CA VAL A 198 -5.91 -5.73 -1.24
C VAL A 198 -6.18 -7.06 -1.96
N ALA A 199 -7.26 -7.14 -2.75
CA ALA A 199 -7.59 -8.33 -3.54
C ALA A 199 -6.54 -8.61 -4.63
N ALA A 200 -5.88 -7.56 -5.16
CA ALA A 200 -4.76 -7.68 -6.08
C ALA A 200 -3.45 -8.15 -5.38
N GLY A 201 -3.48 -8.28 -4.05
CA GLY A 201 -2.36 -8.76 -3.24
C GLY A 201 -1.28 -7.72 -2.99
N MET A 202 -1.62 -6.42 -3.07
CA MET A 202 -0.71 -5.31 -2.79
C MET A 202 -1.02 -4.65 -1.44
N PRO A 203 -0.01 -4.11 -0.73
CA PRO A 203 -0.24 -3.18 0.37
C PRO A 203 -0.96 -1.92 -0.12
N VAL A 204 -1.97 -1.48 0.62
CA VAL A 204 -2.72 -0.25 0.32
C VAL A 204 -2.54 0.74 1.47
N ILE A 205 -2.13 1.97 1.14
CA ILE A 205 -2.13 3.12 2.04
C ILE A 205 -3.42 3.88 1.78
N GLY A 206 -4.32 3.87 2.77
CA GLY A 206 -5.61 4.54 2.67
C GLY A 206 -5.52 6.04 3.02
N LEU A 207 -6.12 6.91 2.24
CA LEU A 207 -6.28 8.34 2.55
C LEU A 207 -7.66 8.57 3.18
N ALA A 208 -7.67 9.09 4.41
CA ALA A 208 -8.88 9.48 5.11
C ALA A 208 -9.33 10.90 4.71
N THR A 209 -9.34 11.20 3.41
CA THR A 209 -9.63 12.54 2.87
C THR A 209 -11.07 12.96 3.21
N ARG A 210 -12.04 12.08 2.90
CA ARG A 210 -13.47 12.31 3.12
C ARG A 210 -14.20 11.10 3.72
N ASN A 211 -13.74 9.89 3.42
CA ASN A 211 -14.33 8.67 3.96
C ASN A 211 -13.98 8.47 5.46
N PRO A 212 -14.93 7.99 6.29
CA PRO A 212 -14.67 7.68 7.69
C PRO A 212 -13.59 6.60 7.86
N GLU A 213 -12.60 6.85 8.74
CA GLU A 213 -11.49 5.91 8.96
C GLU A 213 -11.95 4.50 9.34
N ASN A 214 -12.98 4.37 10.16
CA ASN A 214 -13.52 3.06 10.58
C ASN A 214 -14.01 2.25 9.38
N LEU A 215 -14.66 2.90 8.41
CA LEU A 215 -15.16 2.27 7.20
C LEU A 215 -14.00 1.83 6.29
N LEU A 216 -12.99 2.69 6.13
CA LEU A 216 -11.78 2.35 5.37
C LEU A 216 -11.03 1.16 5.98
N MET A 217 -10.93 1.10 7.31
CA MET A 217 -10.26 -0.01 8.01
C MET A 217 -10.93 -1.37 7.78
N GLU A 218 -12.25 -1.42 7.54
CA GLU A 218 -12.95 -2.68 7.20
C GLU A 218 -12.44 -3.29 5.87
N ALA A 219 -11.95 -2.46 4.95
CA ALA A 219 -11.32 -2.89 3.71
C ALA A 219 -9.86 -3.40 3.91
N LYS A 220 -9.33 -3.34 5.13
CA LYS A 220 -8.01 -3.85 5.56
C LYS A 220 -6.82 -3.23 4.80
N PRO A 221 -6.71 -1.89 4.72
CA PRO A 221 -5.49 -1.25 4.25
C PRO A 221 -4.32 -1.57 5.20
N ALA A 222 -3.09 -1.37 4.73
CA ALA A 222 -1.90 -1.52 5.57
C ALA A 222 -1.88 -0.50 6.71
N PHE A 223 -2.23 0.75 6.41
CA PHE A 223 -2.51 1.82 7.38
C PHE A 223 -3.23 2.99 6.68
N LEU A 224 -3.71 3.94 7.48
CA LEU A 224 -4.34 5.17 7.01
C LEU A 224 -3.46 6.39 7.26
N ILE A 225 -3.53 7.35 6.33
CA ILE A 225 -2.96 8.69 6.41
C ILE A 225 -4.06 9.73 6.19
N LYS A 226 -3.88 10.93 6.74
CA LYS A 226 -4.83 12.03 6.50
C LYS A 226 -4.63 12.69 5.12
N ASP A 227 -3.37 12.93 4.78
CA ASP A 227 -2.90 13.48 3.51
C ASP A 227 -1.42 13.09 3.33
N TYR A 228 -0.75 13.58 2.29
CA TYR A 228 0.64 13.23 2.04
C TYR A 228 1.66 13.97 2.92
N GLU A 229 1.21 14.85 3.82
CA GLU A 229 2.07 15.43 4.87
C GLU A 229 2.09 14.58 6.15
N ASP A 230 1.30 13.51 6.20
CA ASP A 230 1.21 12.64 7.37
C ASP A 230 2.60 12.09 7.75
N PRO A 231 3.04 12.27 9.02
CA PRO A 231 4.33 11.78 9.50
C PRO A 231 4.54 10.28 9.31
N LYS A 232 3.48 9.47 9.18
CA LYS A 232 3.58 8.03 8.90
C LYS A 232 4.29 7.74 7.58
N LEU A 233 4.16 8.61 6.58
CA LEU A 233 4.91 8.48 5.31
C LEU A 233 6.40 8.80 5.47
N LEU A 234 6.72 9.71 6.40
CA LEU A 234 8.10 10.14 6.71
C LEU A 234 8.78 9.24 7.75
N ALA A 235 8.02 8.40 8.45
CA ALA A 235 8.53 7.53 9.51
C ALA A 235 9.49 6.44 9.00
N ALA A 236 9.39 6.05 7.73
CA ALA A 236 10.34 5.13 7.09
C ALA A 236 11.76 5.73 6.96
N GLU A 237 11.86 7.06 6.77
CA GLU A 237 13.14 7.76 6.72
C GLU A 237 13.68 8.12 8.11
N GLN A 238 12.78 8.29 9.10
CA GLN A 238 13.08 8.67 10.47
C GLN A 238 13.06 7.48 11.45
N LEU A 239 13.73 6.38 11.10
CA LEU A 239 13.97 5.28 12.05
C LEU A 239 14.67 5.82 13.31
N LYS A 240 13.88 6.09 14.36
CA LYS A 240 14.40 6.42 15.68
C LYS A 240 14.49 5.13 16.49
N PRO A 241 15.59 4.92 17.24
CA PRO A 241 15.68 3.81 18.19
C PRO A 241 14.44 3.74 19.09
N LEU A 242 13.96 2.52 19.37
CA LEU A 242 12.94 2.31 20.40
C LEU A 242 13.38 2.97 21.70
N LYS A 243 12.45 3.64 22.41
CA LYS A 243 12.75 4.23 23.72
C LYS A 243 13.29 3.14 24.65
N GLY A 244 14.52 3.33 25.14
CA GLY A 244 15.20 2.38 26.00
C GLY A 244 16.17 1.42 25.30
N LEU A 245 16.31 1.47 23.97
CA LEU A 245 17.30 0.68 23.24
C LEU A 245 18.71 0.89 23.79
N ASP A 246 19.09 2.12 24.15
CA ASP A 246 20.39 2.41 24.76
C ASP A 246 20.58 1.74 26.12
N LYS A 247 19.51 1.58 26.90
CA LYS A 247 19.58 0.89 28.20
C LYS A 247 19.78 -0.61 27.99
N VAL A 248 19.05 -1.21 27.06
CA VAL A 248 19.21 -2.62 26.68
C VAL A 248 20.60 -2.86 26.11
N ARG A 249 21.05 -2.00 25.19
CA ARG A 249 22.40 -2.03 24.60
C ARG A 249 23.47 -2.04 25.68
N LYS A 250 23.47 -1.06 26.58
CA LYS A 250 24.43 -1.00 27.70
C LYS A 250 24.34 -2.22 28.61
N TRP A 251 23.13 -2.71 28.89
CA TRP A 251 22.91 -3.90 29.73
C TRP A 251 23.52 -5.17 29.11
N VAL A 252 23.39 -5.32 27.79
CA VAL A 252 23.93 -6.44 26.99
C VAL A 252 25.46 -6.33 26.90
N GLU A 253 25.98 -5.15 26.54
CA GLU A 253 27.43 -4.87 26.41
C GLU A 253 28.15 -5.08 27.74
N ASN A 254 27.61 -4.56 28.86
CA ASN A 254 28.21 -4.72 30.20
C ASN A 254 28.25 -6.17 30.68
N ARG A 255 27.46 -7.07 30.07
CA ARG A 255 27.45 -8.51 30.40
C ARG A 255 28.28 -9.35 29.43
N GLY A 256 28.91 -8.72 28.43
CA GLY A 256 29.69 -9.43 27.41
C GLY A 256 28.86 -10.45 26.62
N LEU A 257 27.55 -10.24 26.50
CA LEU A 257 26.69 -11.11 25.72
C LEU A 257 27.03 -10.95 24.24
N LYS A 258 27.02 -12.05 23.49
CA LYS A 258 27.15 -12.04 22.02
C LYS A 258 25.77 -11.87 21.39
N ARG A 259 25.71 -11.23 20.23
CA ARG A 259 24.48 -10.76 19.58
C ARG A 259 24.57 -11.01 18.09
N ALA A 260 23.50 -11.60 17.55
CA ALA A 260 23.29 -11.68 16.12
C ALA A 260 21.99 -10.97 15.76
N ALA A 261 22.00 -10.20 14.68
CA ALA A 261 20.76 -9.77 14.03
C ALA A 261 20.34 -10.85 13.04
N VAL A 262 19.07 -11.26 13.06
CA VAL A 262 18.54 -12.28 12.14
C VAL A 262 17.33 -11.68 11.44
N THR A 263 17.36 -11.58 10.11
CA THR A 263 16.33 -10.89 9.34
C THR A 263 16.07 -11.53 7.99
N ASN A 264 14.84 -11.42 7.49
CA ASN A 264 14.51 -11.72 6.10
C ASN A 264 14.64 -10.49 5.20
N ALA A 265 15.02 -9.33 5.74
CA ALA A 265 15.43 -8.17 4.96
C ALA A 265 16.87 -8.41 4.47
N PRO A 266 17.12 -8.34 3.17
CA PRO A 266 18.46 -8.61 2.68
C PRO A 266 19.52 -7.59 3.07
N ARG A 267 20.76 -7.99 2.77
CA ARG A 267 21.96 -7.55 3.47
C ARG A 267 22.10 -6.03 3.52
N GLU A 268 21.98 -5.38 2.37
CA GLU A 268 22.18 -3.93 2.26
C GLU A 268 21.20 -3.14 3.13
N ASN A 269 19.93 -3.53 3.18
CA ASN A 269 18.94 -2.87 4.05
C ASN A 269 19.15 -3.21 5.52
N ALA A 270 19.51 -4.45 5.83
CA ALA A 270 19.85 -4.83 7.20
C ALA A 270 21.02 -3.98 7.72
N GLU A 271 22.08 -3.86 6.94
CA GLU A 271 23.27 -3.07 7.26
C GLU A 271 22.96 -1.57 7.31
N LEU A 272 22.16 -1.05 6.37
CA LEU A 272 21.70 0.35 6.38
C LEU A 272 20.87 0.67 7.64
N MET A 273 19.92 -0.19 8.02
CA MET A 273 19.11 -0.02 9.23
C MET A 273 19.98 -0.08 10.49
N ILE A 274 20.86 -1.07 10.58
CA ILE A 274 21.83 -1.21 11.68
C ILE A 274 22.67 0.08 11.79
N SER A 275 23.14 0.62 10.67
CA SER A 275 23.90 1.86 10.63
C SER A 275 23.09 3.08 11.07
N LYS A 276 21.88 3.25 10.53
CA LYS A 276 20.99 4.38 10.88
C LYS A 276 20.60 4.37 12.36
N LEU A 277 20.50 3.20 12.98
CA LEU A 277 20.20 3.05 14.41
C LEU A 277 21.46 3.15 15.30
N GLY A 278 22.65 3.37 14.73
CA GLY A 278 23.91 3.46 15.49
C GLY A 278 24.37 2.12 16.07
N LEU A 279 23.99 1.00 15.43
CA LEU A 279 24.22 -0.38 15.87
C LEU A 279 25.30 -1.11 15.06
N SER A 280 26.07 -0.43 14.21
CA SER A 280 27.07 -1.07 13.31
C SER A 280 28.08 -1.97 14.02
N ASN A 281 28.40 -1.66 15.28
CA ASN A 281 29.31 -2.46 16.11
C ASN A 281 28.59 -3.21 17.23
N PHE A 282 27.26 -3.24 17.22
CA PHE A 282 26.46 -3.86 18.27
C PHE A 282 26.22 -5.35 18.03
N PHE A 283 26.29 -5.84 16.79
CA PHE A 283 26.11 -7.26 16.48
C PHE A 283 27.44 -7.88 16.01
N GLU A 284 27.78 -9.06 16.52
CA GLU A 284 28.91 -9.86 16.03
C GLU A 284 28.59 -10.58 14.72
N ALA A 285 27.31 -10.77 14.42
CA ALA A 285 26.85 -11.40 13.18
C ALA A 285 25.52 -10.81 12.69
N VAL A 286 25.34 -10.75 11.37
CA VAL A 286 24.07 -10.41 10.72
C VAL A 286 23.72 -11.55 9.77
N ILE A 287 22.63 -12.26 10.07
CA ILE A 287 22.14 -13.42 9.33
C ILE A 287 20.96 -13.00 8.48
N ILE A 288 21.09 -13.22 7.17
CA ILE A 288 20.07 -12.91 6.18
C ILE A 288 19.35 -14.20 5.79
N GLY A 289 18.04 -14.24 5.96
CA GLY A 289 17.22 -15.42 5.68
C GLY A 289 17.30 -15.87 4.21
N GLY A 290 17.44 -14.94 3.28
CA GLY A 290 17.63 -15.26 1.85
C GLY A 290 19.00 -15.87 1.51
N GLU A 291 19.96 -15.84 2.44
CA GLU A 291 21.27 -16.50 2.33
C GLU A 291 21.31 -17.83 3.11
N CYS A 292 20.20 -18.17 3.76
CA CYS A 292 20.02 -19.43 4.47
C CYS A 292 19.42 -20.48 3.55
N ASP A 293 19.49 -21.76 3.95
CA ASP A 293 18.92 -22.86 3.17
C ASP A 293 17.38 -22.71 3.14
N HIS A 294 16.84 -22.13 4.21
CA HIS A 294 15.46 -21.66 4.29
C HIS A 294 15.38 -20.31 5.03
N ALA A 295 14.65 -19.35 4.46
CA ALA A 295 14.35 -18.07 5.11
C ALA A 295 13.34 -18.25 6.27
N LYS A 296 13.19 -17.20 7.10
CA LYS A 296 12.07 -17.18 8.08
C LYS A 296 10.75 -17.37 7.31
N PRO A 297 9.76 -18.10 7.86
CA PRO A 297 9.65 -18.51 9.26
C PRO A 297 10.49 -19.74 9.66
N HIS A 298 11.24 -20.39 8.76
CA HIS A 298 12.05 -21.56 9.11
C HIS A 298 13.10 -21.25 10.21
N PRO A 299 13.47 -22.18 11.11
CA PRO A 299 14.45 -21.94 12.19
C PRO A 299 15.91 -21.80 11.72
N ASP A 300 16.22 -22.15 10.47
CA ASP A 300 17.58 -22.17 9.92
C ASP A 300 18.36 -20.85 10.12
N PRO A 301 17.79 -19.65 9.86
CA PRO A 301 18.51 -18.39 10.10
C PRO A 301 18.90 -18.19 11.57
N TYR A 302 18.10 -18.70 12.52
CA TYR A 302 18.43 -18.62 13.95
C TYR A 302 19.54 -19.63 14.32
N LEU A 303 19.56 -20.81 13.70
CA LEU A 303 20.61 -21.81 13.89
C LEU A 303 21.95 -21.31 13.34
N LYS A 304 21.96 -20.72 12.13
CA LYS A 304 23.15 -20.05 11.57
C LYS A 304 23.61 -18.90 12.46
N GLY A 305 22.69 -18.17 13.09
CA GLY A 305 23.00 -17.17 14.12
C GLY A 305 23.73 -17.76 15.33
N LEU A 306 23.22 -18.86 15.90
CA LEU A 306 23.87 -19.55 17.02
C LEU A 306 25.28 -20.03 16.66
N GLU A 307 25.44 -20.59 15.46
CA GLU A 307 26.73 -21.03 14.94
C GLU A 307 27.72 -19.87 14.83
N ALA A 308 27.29 -18.76 14.22
CA ALA A 308 28.11 -17.55 14.08
C ALA A 308 28.56 -16.99 15.44
N LEU A 309 27.68 -17.03 16.44
CA LEU A 309 28.01 -16.59 17.81
C LEU A 309 28.83 -17.63 18.60
N LYS A 310 28.96 -18.87 18.11
CA LYS A 310 29.45 -20.03 18.87
C LYS A 310 28.70 -20.17 20.20
N ALA A 311 27.37 -20.06 20.14
CA ALA A 311 26.48 -20.03 21.30
C ALA A 311 25.64 -21.31 21.39
N SER A 312 25.34 -21.76 22.61
CA SER A 312 24.39 -22.85 22.83
C SER A 312 22.96 -22.32 22.80
N LYS A 313 22.06 -23.12 22.24
CA LYS A 313 20.61 -22.88 22.30
C LYS A 313 20.09 -22.70 23.72
N ASP A 314 20.65 -23.41 24.70
CA ASP A 314 20.19 -23.42 26.09
C ASP A 314 20.59 -22.16 26.88
N HIS A 315 21.44 -21.32 26.29
CA HIS A 315 21.94 -20.08 26.89
C HIS A 315 21.74 -18.86 25.98
N THR A 316 20.77 -18.95 25.06
CA THR A 316 20.48 -17.87 24.10
C THR A 316 19.05 -17.36 24.29
N PHE A 317 18.91 -16.05 24.14
CA PHE A 317 17.63 -15.36 24.11
C PHE A 317 17.34 -14.93 22.68
N VAL A 318 16.08 -15.04 22.26
CA VAL A 318 15.63 -14.48 20.98
C VAL A 318 14.54 -13.45 21.26
N PHE A 319 14.74 -12.27 20.68
CA PHE A 319 13.77 -11.19 20.66
C PHE A 319 13.09 -11.20 19.31
N GLU A 320 11.75 -11.22 19.30
CA GLU A 320 11.00 -11.28 18.05
C GLU A 320 9.68 -10.53 18.10
N ASP A 321 9.31 -9.90 16.98
CA ASP A 321 8.09 -9.11 16.81
C ASP A 321 7.01 -9.83 15.97
N SER A 322 7.31 -11.01 15.42
CA SER A 322 6.35 -11.84 14.67
C SER A 322 5.89 -13.08 15.43
N VAL A 323 4.58 -13.36 15.40
CA VAL A 323 3.95 -14.55 16.02
C VAL A 323 4.56 -15.85 15.47
N SER A 324 4.91 -15.89 14.19
CA SER A 324 5.54 -17.04 13.54
C SER A 324 6.97 -17.31 14.07
N GLY A 325 7.76 -16.26 14.32
CA GLY A 325 9.10 -16.43 14.89
C GLY A 325 9.10 -16.85 16.38
N ILE A 326 8.06 -16.49 17.14
CA ILE A 326 7.85 -16.92 18.54
C ILE A 326 7.47 -18.41 18.63
N LEU A 327 6.54 -18.87 17.78
CA LEU A 327 6.06 -20.27 17.80
C LEU A 327 7.16 -21.28 17.41
N LEU A 328 8.16 -20.87 16.64
CA LEU A 328 9.22 -21.76 16.13
C LEU A 328 10.50 -21.73 16.97
N SER A 329 10.84 -20.57 17.54
CA SER A 329 11.91 -20.47 18.55
C SER A 329 11.56 -21.16 19.87
N SER A 330 10.30 -21.51 20.11
CA SER A 330 9.84 -22.24 21.32
C SER A 330 9.70 -23.75 21.12
N THR A 331 9.57 -24.25 19.88
CA THR A 331 9.23 -25.66 19.59
C THR A 331 10.40 -26.54 19.13
N ARG A 332 11.49 -25.96 18.61
CA ARG A 332 12.69 -26.75 18.16
C ARG A 332 14.02 -26.30 18.75
N ILE A 333 14.05 -25.13 19.37
CA ILE A 333 15.21 -24.56 20.07
C ILE A 333 14.68 -24.18 21.45
N LYS A 334 15.33 -24.53 22.57
CA LYS A 334 14.86 -24.08 23.90
C LYS A 334 15.31 -22.64 24.12
N LEU A 335 14.68 -21.67 23.45
CA LEU A 335 14.99 -20.25 23.62
C LEU A 335 14.01 -19.63 24.62
N GLN A 336 14.52 -18.78 25.51
CA GLN A 336 13.66 -17.85 26.26
C GLN A 336 13.35 -16.66 25.35
N ILE A 337 12.07 -16.50 25.02
CA ILE A 337 11.59 -15.53 24.03
C ILE A 337 10.94 -14.35 24.75
N PHE A 338 11.33 -13.14 24.36
CA PHE A 338 10.66 -11.92 24.79
C PHE A 338 9.93 -11.31 23.58
N TYR A 339 8.59 -11.31 23.65
CA TYR A 339 7.74 -10.66 22.65
C TYR A 339 7.62 -9.18 22.94
N PHE A 340 7.89 -8.35 21.94
CA PHE A 340 7.62 -6.91 21.98
C PHE A 340 6.56 -6.59 20.91
N PRO A 341 5.28 -6.40 21.29
CA PRO A 341 4.27 -5.99 20.32
C PRO A 341 4.64 -4.64 19.71
N ARG A 342 4.43 -4.50 18.40
CA ARG A 342 4.48 -3.20 17.72
C ARG A 342 3.28 -2.34 18.16
N THR A 343 3.34 -1.80 19.37
CA THR A 343 2.40 -0.77 19.82
C THR A 343 3.11 0.22 20.71
N LEU A 344 3.48 1.37 20.13
CA LEU A 344 3.00 2.71 20.51
C LEU A 344 3.45 3.74 19.47
#